data_AF-A0A9D7X6L7-F1
#
_entry.id   AF-A0A9D7X6L7-F1
#
_cell.length_a   1.000
_cell.length_b   1.000
_cell.length_c   1.000
_cell.angle_alpha   90.00
_cell.angle_beta   90.00
_cell.angle_gamma   90.00
#
_symmetry.space_group_name_H-M   'P 1'
#
loop_
_entity.id
_entity.type
_entity.pdbx_description
1 polymer ?
#
loop_
_entity_poly.entity_id
_entity_poly.type
_entity_poly.pdbx_seq_one_letter_code
_entity_poly.pdbx_strand_id
1 'polypeptide(L)'
;MNSVVLDVAELLRPSERLTVSQSAEKYRQLNNPGSYVGPWKNATTPYMIEPMDTLGSRDFTSCVFVGPAQCGKGLALDTPIITPSGWSAMGALSVGDQVYGADGKPTTVVFVSGIHHRPSYL
;
A
#
# COMPACT_ATOMS: atom_id res chain seq x y z
N MET A 1 -20.32 -29.06 -27.51
CA MET A 1 -20.77 -27.65 -27.63
C MET A 1 -21.05 -27.01 -26.26
N ASN A 2 -21.59 -27.73 -25.27
CA ASN A 2 -21.82 -27.18 -23.92
C ASN A 2 -20.55 -27.01 -23.04
N SER A 3 -19.48 -27.78 -23.26
CA SER A 3 -18.26 -27.69 -22.42
C SER A 3 -17.51 -26.36 -22.58
N VAL A 4 -17.35 -25.89 -23.82
CA VAL A 4 -16.67 -24.60 -24.11
C VAL A 4 -17.42 -23.42 -23.49
N VAL A 5 -18.76 -23.46 -23.46
CA VAL A 5 -19.57 -22.41 -22.83
C VAL A 5 -19.41 -22.42 -21.31
N LEU A 6 -19.31 -23.60 -20.68
CA LEU A 6 -19.07 -23.73 -19.25
C LEU A 6 -17.66 -23.28 -18.86
N ASP A 7 -16.65 -23.62 -19.65
CA ASP A 7 -15.26 -23.23 -19.39
C ASP A 7 -15.06 -21.70 -19.52
N VAL A 8 -15.73 -21.06 -20.49
CA VAL A 8 -15.71 -19.59 -20.64
C VAL A 8 -16.56 -18.89 -19.57
N ALA A 9 -17.60 -19.55 -19.03
CA ALA A 9 -18.40 -18.99 -17.95
C ALA A 9 -17.58 -18.79 -16.65
N GLU A 10 -16.58 -19.63 -16.40
CA GLU A 10 -15.63 -19.43 -15.29
C GLU A 10 -14.76 -18.17 -15.48
N LEU A 11 -14.35 -17.87 -16.71
CA LEU A 11 -13.61 -16.63 -17.03
C LEU A 11 -14.47 -15.38 -16.87
N LEU A 12 -15.79 -15.51 -17.05
CA LEU A 12 -16.75 -14.43 -16.86
C LEU A 12 -17.25 -14.31 -15.42
N ARG A 13 -16.90 -15.26 -14.55
CA ARG A 13 -17.31 -15.22 -13.15
C ARG A 13 -16.75 -13.94 -12.53
N PRO A 14 -17.59 -13.10 -11.91
CA PRO A 14 -17.11 -11.90 -11.24
C PRO A 14 -16.04 -12.30 -10.23
N SER A 15 -14.95 -11.53 -10.20
CA SER A 15 -13.93 -11.69 -9.17
C SER A 15 -14.59 -11.71 -7.79
N GLU A 16 -14.06 -12.56 -6.93
CA GLU A 16 -14.54 -12.75 -5.57
C GLU A 16 -14.75 -11.39 -4.90
N ARG A 17 -15.93 -11.17 -4.34
CA ARG A 17 -16.28 -9.92 -3.67
C ARG A 17 -15.66 -9.91 -2.27
N LEU A 18 -14.40 -9.50 -2.18
CA LEU A 18 -13.68 -9.32 -0.92
C LEU A 18 -13.48 -7.84 -0.61
N THR A 19 -13.48 -7.50 0.67
CA THR A 19 -12.90 -6.22 1.12
C THR A 19 -11.38 -6.23 0.93
N VAL A 20 -10.75 -5.06 1.05
CA VAL A 20 -9.28 -4.95 0.91
C VAL A 20 -8.59 -5.77 1.99
N SER A 21 -9.08 -5.72 3.23
CA SER A 21 -8.53 -6.48 4.36
C SER A 21 -8.65 -8.00 4.17
N GLN A 22 -9.79 -8.47 3.62
CA GLN A 22 -10.01 -9.88 3.30
C GLN A 22 -9.11 -10.36 2.15
N SER A 23 -8.98 -9.54 1.10
CA SER A 23 -8.08 -9.84 -0.01
C SER A 23 -6.62 -9.90 0.45
N ALA A 24 -6.21 -9.00 1.37
CA ALA A 24 -4.88 -9.02 1.94
C ALA A 24 -4.61 -10.32 2.70
N GLU A 25 -5.51 -10.76 3.58
CA GLU A 25 -5.34 -12.01 4.35
C GLU A 25 -5.36 -13.27 3.47
N LYS A 26 -6.12 -13.26 2.38
CA LYS A 26 -6.20 -14.41 1.48
C LYS A 26 -5.02 -14.52 0.51
N TYR A 27 -4.52 -13.39 0.00
CA TYR A 27 -3.61 -13.40 -1.15
C TYR A 27 -2.25 -12.73 -0.90
N ARG A 28 -2.12 -11.87 0.11
CA ARG A 28 -0.87 -11.12 0.33
C ARG A 28 0.18 -11.98 1.04
N GLN A 29 1.37 -12.04 0.45
CA GLN A 29 2.56 -12.65 1.05
C GLN A 29 3.55 -11.55 1.46
N LEU A 30 4.11 -11.67 2.66
CA LEU A 30 5.16 -10.79 3.16
C LEU A 30 6.52 -11.42 2.94
N ASN A 31 7.43 -10.66 2.34
CA ASN A 31 8.82 -11.04 2.17
C ASN A 31 9.71 -9.93 2.70
N ASN A 32 9.88 -9.90 4.02
CA ASN A 32 10.69 -8.94 4.74
C ASN A 32 11.90 -9.68 5.36
N PRO A 33 13.04 -9.81 4.64
CA PRO A 33 14.24 -10.46 5.18
C PRO A 33 14.66 -9.84 6.52
N GLY A 34 14.81 -10.68 7.56
CA GLY A 34 15.09 -10.24 8.93
C GLY A 34 13.86 -9.97 9.80
N SER A 35 12.65 -10.20 9.28
CA SER A 35 11.38 -10.14 10.00
C SER A 35 10.50 -11.34 9.61
N TYR A 36 9.21 -11.29 9.97
CA TYR A 36 8.23 -12.29 9.56
C TYR A 36 8.12 -12.38 8.02
N VAL A 37 8.26 -13.59 7.51
CA VAL A 37 8.05 -13.96 6.10
C VAL A 37 6.93 -14.99 6.07
N GLY A 38 5.90 -14.73 5.28
CA GLY A 38 4.71 -15.56 5.27
C GLY A 38 3.42 -14.80 4.94
N PRO A 39 2.29 -15.51 4.91
CA PRO A 39 1.01 -14.91 4.56
C PRO A 39 0.69 -13.75 5.50
N TRP A 40 0.11 -12.68 4.97
CA TRP A 40 -0.46 -11.62 5.76
C TRP A 40 -1.54 -12.17 6.70
N LYS A 41 -1.56 -11.68 7.94
CA LYS A 41 -2.55 -12.07 8.95
C LYS A 41 -3.16 -10.81 9.53
N ASN A 42 -4.47 -10.65 9.37
CA ASN A 42 -5.19 -9.54 9.99
C ASN A 42 -5.09 -9.60 11.51
N ALA A 43 -5.01 -10.82 12.07
CA ALA A 43 -4.80 -11.04 13.50
C ALA A 43 -3.50 -10.43 14.06
N THR A 44 -2.46 -10.28 13.23
CA THR A 44 -1.19 -9.67 13.67
C THR A 44 -1.29 -8.15 13.74
N THR A 45 -2.11 -7.53 12.88
CA THR A 45 -2.27 -6.07 12.78
C THR A 45 -3.75 -5.69 12.66
N PRO A 46 -4.59 -6.01 13.66
CA PRO A 46 -6.04 -5.85 13.55
C PRO A 46 -6.47 -4.39 13.33
N TYR A 47 -5.66 -3.44 13.80
CA TYR A 47 -5.85 -2.01 13.58
C TYR A 47 -5.75 -1.59 12.09
N MET A 48 -5.22 -2.45 11.21
CA MET A 48 -5.13 -2.17 9.77
C MET A 48 -6.41 -2.50 9.00
N ILE A 49 -7.34 -3.27 9.58
CA ILE A 49 -8.57 -3.72 8.90
C ILE A 49 -9.44 -2.53 8.48
N GLU A 50 -9.79 -1.67 9.44
CA GLU A 50 -10.68 -0.53 9.19
C GLU A 50 -10.08 0.49 8.19
N PRO A 51 -8.80 0.90 8.28
CA PRO A 51 -8.17 1.74 7.26
C PRO A 51 -8.16 1.12 5.87
N MET A 52 -7.86 -0.18 5.76
CA MET A 52 -7.84 -0.88 4.46
C MET A 52 -9.22 -0.87 3.81
N ASP A 53 -10.27 -1.16 4.57
CA ASP A 53 -11.62 -1.23 4.04
C ASP A 53 -12.20 0.16 3.77
N THR A 54 -11.84 1.15 4.59
CA THR A 54 -12.19 2.56 4.38
C THR A 54 -11.60 3.11 3.08
N LEU A 55 -10.36 2.75 2.74
CA LEU A 55 -9.72 3.14 1.47
C LEU A 55 -10.47 2.59 0.23
N GLY A 56 -11.14 1.45 0.37
CA GLY A 56 -11.97 0.87 -0.69
C GLY A 56 -13.42 1.38 -0.71
N SER A 57 -13.82 2.19 0.28
CA SER A 57 -15.19 2.69 0.39
C SER A 57 -15.45 3.82 -0.62
N ARG A 58 -16.71 3.89 -1.07
CA ARG A 58 -17.21 4.98 -1.92
C ARG A 58 -17.91 6.08 -1.11
N ASP A 59 -18.03 5.89 0.20
CA ASP A 59 -18.70 6.83 1.09
C ASP A 59 -17.81 8.03 1.44
N PHE A 60 -16.49 7.88 1.28
CA PHE A 60 -15.50 8.88 1.62
C PHE A 60 -14.65 9.26 0.40
N THR A 61 -14.28 10.54 0.30
CA THR A 61 -13.37 11.03 -0.74
C THR A 61 -11.90 10.90 -0.33
N SER A 62 -11.62 10.87 0.97
CA SER A 62 -10.27 10.75 1.51
C SER A 62 -10.27 10.01 2.84
N CYS A 63 -9.18 9.30 3.12
CA CYS A 63 -8.94 8.60 4.38
C CYS A 63 -7.62 9.10 4.98
N VAL A 64 -7.63 9.52 6.24
CA VAL A 64 -6.43 9.91 6.98
C VAL A 64 -6.16 8.83 8.02
N PHE A 65 -5.07 8.08 7.82
CA PHE A 65 -4.65 7.03 8.75
C PHE A 65 -3.50 7.52 9.63
N VAL A 66 -3.70 7.51 10.95
CA VAL A 66 -2.69 7.89 11.94
C VAL A 66 -2.25 6.66 12.72
N GLY A 67 -1.08 6.13 12.39
CA GLY A 67 -0.48 4.99 13.10
C GLY A 67 0.71 5.43 13.99
N PRO A 68 0.99 4.70 15.09
CA PRO A 68 2.17 4.93 15.92
C PRO A 68 3.48 4.69 15.15
N ALA A 69 4.63 4.90 15.80
CA ALA A 69 5.91 4.53 15.22
C ALA A 69 5.94 3.02 14.89
N GLN A 70 6.73 2.62 13.87
CA GLN A 70 6.94 1.21 13.48
C GLN A 70 5.74 0.48 12.84
N CYS A 71 4.74 1.18 12.32
CA CYS A 71 3.62 0.57 11.57
C CYS A 71 3.86 0.48 10.06
N GLY A 72 5.04 0.05 9.60
CA GLY A 72 5.29 -0.23 8.17
C GLY A 72 5.15 0.95 7.19
N LYS A 73 5.10 2.20 7.68
CA LYS A 73 4.94 3.42 6.85
C LYS A 73 6.21 3.93 6.20
N GLY A 74 7.35 3.28 6.44
CA GLY A 74 8.64 3.66 5.86
C GLY A 74 8.83 3.04 4.48
N LEU A 75 9.28 3.83 3.52
CA LEU A 75 9.71 3.36 2.20
C LEU A 75 11.22 3.07 2.20
N ALA A 76 11.66 2.15 1.33
CA ALA A 76 13.08 1.95 1.07
C ALA A 76 13.67 3.18 0.36
N LEU A 77 14.96 3.48 0.61
CA LEU A 77 15.58 4.72 0.11
C LEU A 77 15.68 4.79 -1.42
N ASP A 78 15.76 3.63 -2.08
CA ASP A 78 15.79 3.47 -3.53
C ASP A 78 14.41 3.41 -4.18
N THR A 79 13.33 3.51 -3.38
CA THR A 79 11.96 3.54 -3.92
C THR A 79 11.81 4.76 -4.83
N PRO A 80 11.43 4.58 -6.11
CA PRO A 80 11.27 5.69 -7.04
C PRO A 80 10.00 6.48 -6.71
N ILE A 81 10.15 7.79 -6.55
CA ILE A 81 9.09 8.76 -6.31
C ILE A 81 8.99 9.66 -7.54
N ILE A 82 7.76 9.87 -8.03
CA ILE A 82 7.50 10.75 -9.17
C ILE A 82 7.50 12.21 -8.71
N THR A 83 8.26 13.04 -9.41
CA THR A 83 8.36 14.49 -9.22
C THR A 83 8.07 15.23 -10.53
N PRO A 84 7.79 16.55 -10.51
CA PRO A 84 7.60 17.33 -11.74
C PRO A 84 8.82 17.34 -12.68
N SER A 85 10.02 17.07 -12.16
CA SER A 85 11.27 17.01 -12.95
C SER A 85 11.68 15.60 -13.36
N GLY A 86 10.86 14.58 -13.09
CA GLY A 86 11.13 13.17 -13.40
C GLY A 86 11.06 12.27 -12.17
N TRP A 87 11.78 11.16 -12.21
CA TRP A 87 11.85 10.23 -11.07
C TRP A 87 13.00 10.63 -10.13
N SER A 88 12.75 10.60 -8.83
CA SER A 88 13.77 10.75 -7.78
C SER A 88 13.69 9.60 -6.79
N ALA A 89 14.81 9.19 -6.22
CA ALA A 89 14.81 8.18 -5.16
C ALA A 89 14.25 8.78 -3.86
N MET A 90 13.48 8.02 -3.08
CA MET A 90 12.94 8.47 -1.79
C MET A 90 14.03 9.06 -0.87
N GLY A 91 15.22 8.46 -0.84
CA GLY A 91 16.34 8.92 -0.03
C GLY A 91 17.04 10.20 -0.53
N ALA A 92 16.74 10.66 -1.76
CA ALA A 92 17.31 11.87 -2.35
C ALA A 92 16.41 13.10 -2.16
N LEU A 93 15.16 12.92 -1.71
CA LEU A 93 14.22 14.02 -1.50
C LEU A 93 14.61 14.89 -0.31
N SER A 94 14.45 16.20 -0.47
CA SER A 94 14.76 17.23 0.51
C SER A 94 13.57 18.16 0.74
N VAL A 95 13.56 18.86 1.88
CA VAL A 95 12.57 19.93 2.13
C VAL A 95 12.67 20.98 1.03
N GLY A 96 11.54 21.34 0.44
CA GLY A 96 11.44 22.25 -0.71
C GLY A 96 11.24 21.55 -2.06
N ASP A 97 11.55 20.26 -2.16
CA ASP A 97 11.26 19.48 -3.37
C ASP A 97 9.75 19.38 -3.62
N GLN A 98 9.37 19.09 -4.87
CA GLN A 98 7.98 18.89 -5.27
C GLN A 98 7.72 17.41 -5.56
N VAL A 99 6.67 16.87 -4.95
CA VAL A 99 6.14 15.52 -5.21
C VAL A 99 4.67 15.61 -5.57
N TYR A 100 4.09 14.57 -6.16
CA TYR A 100 2.65 14.56 -6.43
C TYR A 100 1.85 14.11 -5.20
N GLY A 101 0.88 14.92 -4.80
CA GLY A 101 -0.07 14.59 -3.74
C GLY A 101 -1.13 13.58 -4.18
N ALA A 102 -1.97 13.14 -3.25
CA ALA A 102 -3.06 12.20 -3.53
C ALA A 102 -4.09 12.73 -4.54
N ASP A 103 -4.17 14.04 -4.73
CA ASP A 103 -5.02 14.71 -5.71
C ASP A 103 -4.34 14.85 -7.10
N GLY A 104 -3.14 14.29 -7.26
CA GLY A 104 -2.37 14.36 -8.51
C GLY A 104 -1.73 15.72 -8.79
N LYS A 105 -1.70 16.66 -7.82
CA LYS A 105 -1.07 17.98 -7.99
C LYS A 105 0.31 18.03 -7.33
N PRO A 106 1.25 18.83 -7.88
CA PRO A 106 2.53 19.09 -7.21
C PRO A 106 2.32 19.68 -5.81
N THR A 107 2.99 19.10 -4.84
CA THR A 107 2.96 19.45 -3.41
C THR A 107 4.38 19.51 -2.86
N THR A 108 4.66 20.55 -2.09
CA THR A 108 5.99 20.79 -1.54
C THR A 108 6.27 19.89 -0.35
N VAL A 109 7.43 19.25 -0.36
CA VAL A 109 7.97 18.51 0.79
C VAL A 109 8.31 19.52 1.88
N VAL A 110 7.54 19.50 2.98
CA VAL A 110 7.76 20.42 4.12
C VAL A 110 8.63 19.82 5.23
N PHE A 111 8.81 18.49 5.22
CA PHE A 111 9.55 17.79 6.25
C PHE A 111 10.12 16.47 5.70
N VAL A 112 11.35 16.14 6.10
CA VAL A 112 11.99 14.85 5.85
C VAL A 112 12.51 14.33 7.19
N SER A 113 12.13 13.10 7.56
CA SER A 113 12.64 12.46 8.77
C SER A 113 14.10 12.01 8.59
N GLY A 114 14.81 11.73 9.69
CA GLY A 114 16.07 10.99 9.62
C GLY A 114 15.90 9.59 9.03
N ILE A 115 16.98 9.02 8.47
CA ILE A 115 17.00 7.65 7.97
C ILE A 115 16.98 6.68 9.15
N HIS A 116 16.04 5.73 9.12
CA HIS A 116 15.91 4.70 10.14
C HIS A 116 16.70 3.45 9.72
N HIS A 117 17.78 3.12 10.43
CA HIS A 117 18.60 1.92 10.19
C HIS A 117 18.05 0.65 10.88
N ARG A 118 16.73 0.51 10.94
CA ARG A 118 16.05 -0.63 11.57
C ARG A 118 15.51 -1.54 10.47
N PRO A 119 15.43 -2.87 10.67
CA PRO A 119 14.70 -3.74 9.76
C PRO A 119 13.30 -3.17 9.55
N SER A 120 12.82 -3.12 8.29
CA SER A 120 11.48 -2.63 8.01
C SER A 120 10.46 -3.64 8.53
N TYR A 121 9.89 -3.34 9.70
CA TYR A 121 8.86 -4.13 10.33
C TYR A 121 7.49 -3.72 9.78
N LEU A 122 6.85 -4.66 9.10
CA LEU A 122 5.40 -4.79 9.15
C LEU A 122 5.02 -5.46 10.47
#